data_AF-A0A949D039-F1
#
_entry.id   AF-A0A949D039-F1
#
_cell.length_a   1.000
_cell.length_b   1.000
_cell.length_c   1.000
_cell.angle_alpha   90.00
_cell.angle_beta   90.00
_cell.angle_gamma   90.00
#
_symmetry.space_group_name_H-M   'P 1'
#
loop_
_entity.id
_entity.type
_entity.pdbx_description
1 polymer ?
#
loop_
_entity_poly.entity_id
_entity_poly.type
_entity_poly.pdbx_seq_one_letter_code
_entity_poly.pdbx_strand_id
1 'polypeptide(L)'
;PAVRIRELRQMVMALHRLGLRVGMDVVYNHMSASGQDPRSVLDRIVPGYYHRLNARGEVERSTCCDNTATEHRMMRRLMIDSAVLWVRHHAIDSFRFDLMGHQPREAMEALQAAVNQAAGRFVPLIGEGWNFGEIADGARFVQASQLSLPGSGIGTFSDRLRDAARGTRHGDDVATTVSRKGWLNGAQGPELAEAADLIRAGLAGSIQDMPLMLQGGRIVLARDLPYSGQPAGYVREPGEVVNYVENHDNPTLFDLNAFKLPLETTARERAQIQVLGSALVAWSQGVAYWHAGQEILRSKSMDLNSFDSGDWFNRLDWTLRDNGFAAGLPPGQDSRAFWPVMAPRLTQAHIKPTPEVIRFSRDAHLDLLRVRASTPLLRLPTAQAIRERLSFPGTGPGARADLIAVRLDGRGWPASPHGAVLVVFNAAAQAGHLTLQPQEAAAWVLHPALASPSAADTRLRTQARWVAQESRIEVPPRSAVVFVAP
;
A
#
# COMPACT_ATOMS: atom_id res chain seq x y z
N PRO A 1 6.72 -32.86 -14.70
CA PRO A 1 5.65 -32.06 -14.05
C PRO A 1 5.38 -32.40 -12.57
N ALA A 2 5.47 -33.67 -12.14
CA ALA A 2 5.07 -34.08 -10.78
C ALA A 2 5.86 -33.42 -9.63
N VAL A 3 7.18 -33.21 -9.81
CA VAL A 3 8.06 -32.63 -8.77
C VAL A 3 7.61 -31.21 -8.40
N ARG A 4 7.51 -30.30 -9.38
CA ARG A 4 7.05 -28.90 -9.13
C ARG A 4 5.66 -28.81 -8.49
N ILE A 5 4.76 -29.75 -8.81
CA ILE A 5 3.41 -29.80 -8.19
C ILE A 5 3.53 -30.14 -6.70
N ARG A 6 4.36 -31.13 -6.36
CA ARG A 6 4.57 -31.55 -4.97
C ARG A 6 5.27 -30.45 -4.16
N GLU A 7 6.32 -29.86 -4.70
CA GLU A 7 7.08 -28.81 -4.02
C GLU A 7 6.23 -27.57 -3.75
N LEU A 8 5.41 -27.13 -4.71
CA LEU A 8 4.49 -26.02 -4.50
C LEU A 8 3.48 -26.31 -3.38
N ARG A 9 2.90 -27.51 -3.36
CA ARG A 9 1.98 -27.92 -2.27
C ARG A 9 2.70 -27.96 -0.92
N GLN A 10 3.94 -28.45 -0.86
CA GLN A 10 4.73 -28.45 0.36
C GLN A 10 5.01 -27.03 0.87
N MET A 11 5.32 -26.08 -0.04
CA MET A 11 5.50 -24.67 0.31
C MET A 11 4.22 -24.08 0.91
N VAL A 12 3.06 -24.27 0.26
CA VAL A 12 1.76 -23.79 0.77
C VAL A 12 1.46 -24.37 2.15
N MET A 13 1.62 -25.70 2.30
CA MET A 13 1.41 -26.37 3.58
C MET A 13 2.33 -25.84 4.69
N ALA A 14 3.59 -25.54 4.37
CA ALA A 14 4.53 -24.98 5.34
C ALA A 14 4.11 -23.58 5.81
N LEU A 15 3.68 -22.72 4.89
CA LEU A 15 3.17 -21.38 5.22
C LEU A 15 1.89 -21.44 6.07
N HIS A 16 0.94 -22.34 5.73
CA HIS A 16 -0.26 -22.56 6.53
C HIS A 16 0.06 -23.01 7.96
N ARG A 17 1.06 -23.89 8.14
CA ARG A 17 1.51 -24.33 9.48
C ARG A 17 2.12 -23.19 10.31
N LEU A 18 2.63 -22.15 9.66
CA LEU A 18 3.09 -20.91 10.31
C LEU A 18 1.94 -19.93 10.60
N GLY A 19 0.70 -20.27 10.26
CA GLY A 19 -0.47 -19.40 10.42
C GLY A 19 -0.60 -18.34 9.32
N LEU A 20 0.14 -18.47 8.22
CA LEU A 20 0.12 -17.53 7.09
C LEU A 20 -0.74 -18.10 5.95
N ARG A 21 -1.71 -17.32 5.49
CA ARG A 21 -2.43 -17.58 4.24
C ARG A 21 -1.53 -17.25 3.04
N VAL A 22 -1.74 -17.95 1.92
CA VAL A 22 -0.96 -17.80 0.69
C VAL A 22 -1.80 -17.18 -0.42
N GLY A 23 -1.46 -15.94 -0.78
CA GLY A 23 -1.99 -15.29 -1.97
C GLY A 23 -1.14 -15.58 -3.20
N MET A 24 -1.74 -15.57 -4.38
CA MET A 24 -1.01 -15.72 -5.64
C MET A 24 -1.22 -14.52 -6.57
N ASP A 25 -0.13 -14.00 -7.10
CA ASP A 25 -0.16 -13.01 -8.18
C ASP A 25 -0.50 -13.73 -9.50
N VAL A 26 -1.51 -13.25 -10.20
CA VAL A 26 -2.01 -13.85 -11.45
C VAL A 26 -2.02 -12.81 -12.57
N VAL A 27 -1.45 -13.21 -13.70
CA VAL A 27 -1.24 -12.35 -14.88
C VAL A 27 -2.08 -12.89 -16.03
N TYR A 28 -3.38 -12.60 -15.98
CA TYR A 28 -4.31 -13.00 -17.05
C TYR A 28 -4.49 -11.94 -18.13
N ASN A 29 -3.94 -10.73 -17.96
CA ASN A 29 -4.16 -9.57 -18.84
C ASN A 29 -3.33 -9.60 -20.13
N HIS A 30 -2.26 -10.40 -20.19
CA HIS A 30 -1.44 -10.58 -21.38
C HIS A 30 -0.78 -11.96 -21.43
N MET A 31 -0.20 -12.30 -22.57
CA MET A 31 0.71 -13.43 -22.74
C MET A 31 2.07 -12.93 -23.22
N SER A 32 3.12 -13.74 -23.02
CA SER A 32 4.48 -13.40 -23.44
C SER A 32 4.69 -13.37 -24.96
N ALA A 33 3.81 -14.01 -25.73
CA ALA A 33 3.81 -14.02 -27.18
C ALA A 33 2.44 -14.42 -27.75
N SER A 34 2.22 -14.07 -29.01
CA SER A 34 1.04 -14.36 -29.84
C SER A 34 1.47 -14.84 -31.23
N GLY A 35 0.52 -15.05 -32.13
CA GLY A 35 0.73 -15.59 -33.46
C GLY A 35 1.38 -16.97 -33.44
N GLN A 36 2.30 -17.19 -34.37
CA GLN A 36 3.04 -18.44 -34.53
C GLN A 36 4.41 -18.46 -33.83
N ASP A 37 4.70 -17.50 -32.94
CA ASP A 37 5.91 -17.52 -32.13
C ASP A 37 5.99 -18.86 -31.36
N PRO A 38 7.18 -19.50 -31.24
CA PRO A 38 7.35 -20.75 -30.51
C PRO A 38 6.89 -20.72 -29.04
N ARG A 39 6.83 -19.54 -28.41
CA ARG A 39 6.36 -19.34 -27.04
C ARG A 39 4.85 -19.07 -26.95
N SER A 40 4.20 -18.78 -28.07
CA SER A 40 2.74 -18.64 -28.14
C SER A 40 2.08 -20.02 -28.00
N VAL A 41 1.02 -20.09 -27.20
CA VAL A 41 0.23 -21.32 -27.01
C VAL A 41 -1.19 -21.11 -27.52
N LEU A 42 -1.93 -20.19 -26.90
CA LEU A 42 -3.35 -19.99 -27.17
C LEU A 42 -3.60 -19.53 -28.61
N ASP A 43 -2.79 -18.59 -29.11
CA ASP A 43 -2.95 -18.02 -30.45
C ASP A 43 -2.48 -18.95 -31.57
N ARG A 44 -1.66 -19.96 -31.25
CA ARG A 44 -1.34 -21.03 -32.22
C ARG A 44 -2.50 -22.01 -32.42
N ILE A 45 -3.29 -22.22 -31.37
CA ILE A 45 -4.43 -23.16 -31.38
C ILE A 45 -5.66 -22.50 -32.01
N VAL A 46 -6.00 -21.29 -31.57
CA VAL A 46 -7.12 -20.50 -32.12
C VAL A 46 -6.64 -19.08 -32.41
N PRO A 47 -6.05 -18.85 -33.60
CA PRO A 47 -5.49 -17.55 -33.98
C PRO A 47 -6.51 -16.42 -33.91
N GLY A 48 -6.11 -15.30 -33.30
CA GLY A 48 -6.91 -14.08 -33.19
C GLY A 48 -8.04 -14.12 -32.18
N TYR A 49 -8.22 -15.24 -31.44
CA TYR A 49 -9.32 -15.37 -30.48
C TYR A 49 -8.92 -14.98 -29.06
N TYR A 50 -7.79 -15.45 -28.53
CA TYR A 50 -7.46 -15.24 -27.12
C TYR A 50 -6.85 -13.86 -26.84
N HIS A 51 -6.49 -13.13 -27.89
CA HIS A 51 -5.87 -11.82 -27.83
C HIS A 51 -6.83 -10.71 -28.22
N ARG A 52 -6.61 -9.54 -27.62
CA ARG A 52 -7.33 -8.34 -28.02
C ARG A 52 -6.67 -7.73 -29.24
N LEU A 53 -7.46 -7.46 -30.26
CA LEU A 53 -6.98 -6.90 -31.53
C LEU A 53 -7.45 -5.45 -31.69
N ASN A 54 -6.64 -4.65 -32.37
CA ASN A 54 -7.01 -3.33 -32.85
C ASN A 54 -7.83 -3.45 -34.16
N ALA A 55 -8.28 -2.32 -34.71
CA ALA A 55 -9.11 -2.29 -35.93
C ALA A 55 -8.39 -2.84 -37.18
N ARG A 56 -7.06 -3.01 -37.15
CA ARG A 56 -6.25 -3.59 -38.23
C ARG A 56 -6.00 -5.09 -38.05
N GLY A 57 -6.51 -5.68 -36.97
CA GLY A 57 -6.25 -7.07 -36.61
C GLY A 57 -4.91 -7.31 -35.93
N GLU A 58 -4.20 -6.24 -35.52
CA GLU A 58 -2.93 -6.37 -34.79
C GLU A 58 -3.21 -6.53 -33.30
N VAL A 59 -2.39 -7.33 -32.62
CA VAL A 59 -2.51 -7.54 -31.16
C VAL A 59 -2.18 -6.25 -30.40
N GLU A 60 -3.08 -5.87 -29.50
CA GLU A 60 -2.92 -4.72 -28.61
C GLU A 60 -1.82 -5.01 -27.56
N ARG A 61 -1.03 -3.99 -27.21
CA ARG A 61 0.15 -4.15 -26.31
C ARG A 61 0.26 -3.14 -25.19
N SER A 62 -0.87 -2.55 -24.79
CA SER A 62 -0.88 -1.52 -23.74
C SER A 62 -0.35 -2.04 -22.40
N THR A 63 -0.42 -3.35 -22.13
CA THR A 63 -0.02 -3.97 -20.85
C THR A 63 1.48 -4.22 -20.72
N CYS A 64 2.29 -3.95 -21.77
CA CYS A 64 3.69 -4.33 -22.03
C CYS A 64 3.88 -5.50 -23.01
N CYS A 65 2.91 -6.41 -23.10
CA CYS A 65 3.00 -7.65 -23.87
C CYS A 65 1.72 -7.88 -24.69
N ASP A 66 1.50 -9.08 -25.21
CA ASP A 66 0.36 -9.38 -26.09
C ASP A 66 -0.94 -9.52 -25.29
N ASN A 67 -1.76 -8.46 -25.25
CA ASN A 67 -2.98 -8.36 -24.43
C ASN A 67 -3.93 -9.53 -24.71
N THR A 68 -4.51 -10.11 -23.66
CA THR A 68 -5.57 -11.12 -23.77
C THR A 68 -6.96 -10.46 -23.83
N ALA A 69 -7.96 -11.20 -24.32
CA ALA A 69 -9.33 -10.73 -24.46
C ALA A 69 -10.30 -11.52 -23.56
N THR A 70 -10.36 -11.25 -22.26
CA THR A 70 -11.31 -11.92 -21.33
C THR A 70 -12.76 -11.46 -21.47
N GLU A 71 -13.04 -10.49 -22.32
CA GLU A 71 -14.37 -10.25 -22.88
C GLU A 71 -14.83 -11.42 -23.77
N HIS A 72 -13.90 -12.20 -24.35
CA HIS A 72 -14.25 -13.40 -25.10
C HIS A 72 -14.57 -14.56 -24.17
N ARG A 73 -15.68 -15.25 -24.45
CA ARG A 73 -16.26 -16.31 -23.61
C ARG A 73 -15.24 -17.37 -23.19
N MET A 74 -14.41 -17.88 -24.10
CA MET A 74 -13.50 -18.97 -23.78
C MET A 74 -12.22 -18.50 -23.07
N MET A 75 -11.79 -17.25 -23.28
CA MET A 75 -10.69 -16.68 -22.49
C MET A 75 -11.14 -16.38 -21.06
N ARG A 76 -12.36 -15.83 -20.89
CA ARG A 76 -13.01 -15.67 -19.57
C ARG A 76 -13.08 -17.00 -18.82
N ARG A 77 -13.58 -18.04 -19.50
CA ARG A 77 -13.67 -19.38 -18.93
C ARG A 77 -12.30 -19.93 -18.53
N LEU A 78 -11.28 -19.78 -19.37
CA LEU A 78 -9.92 -20.23 -19.08
C LEU A 78 -9.35 -19.55 -17.82
N MET A 79 -9.57 -18.24 -17.68
CA MET A 79 -9.19 -17.50 -16.48
C MET A 79 -9.88 -18.06 -15.22
N ILE A 80 -11.19 -18.25 -15.27
CA ILE A 80 -11.98 -18.75 -14.12
C ILE A 80 -11.59 -20.19 -13.76
N ASP A 81 -11.53 -21.09 -14.75
CA ASP A 81 -11.18 -22.50 -14.54
C ASP A 81 -9.76 -22.63 -13.95
N SER A 82 -8.83 -21.77 -14.39
CA SER A 82 -7.47 -21.68 -13.83
C SER A 82 -7.47 -21.24 -12.37
N ALA A 83 -8.18 -20.16 -12.02
CA ALA A 83 -8.29 -19.71 -10.62
C ALA A 83 -8.93 -20.77 -9.70
N VAL A 84 -9.98 -21.44 -10.18
CA VAL A 84 -10.63 -22.54 -9.46
C VAL A 84 -9.66 -23.71 -9.21
N LEU A 85 -8.81 -24.05 -10.19
CA LEU A 85 -7.80 -25.10 -10.05
C LEU A 85 -6.83 -24.76 -8.91
N TRP A 86 -6.33 -23.52 -8.84
CA TRP A 86 -5.41 -23.08 -7.79
C TRP A 86 -6.01 -23.17 -6.39
N VAL A 87 -7.26 -22.77 -6.22
CA VAL A 87 -7.96 -22.92 -4.95
C VAL A 87 -8.15 -24.39 -4.59
N ARG A 88 -8.73 -25.20 -5.50
CA ARG A 88 -9.10 -26.59 -5.20
C ARG A 88 -7.91 -27.51 -4.99
N HIS A 89 -6.87 -27.35 -5.82
CA HIS A 89 -5.78 -28.32 -5.90
C HIS A 89 -4.48 -27.85 -5.26
N HIS A 90 -4.37 -26.55 -4.94
CA HIS A 90 -3.19 -25.97 -4.31
C HIS A 90 -3.49 -25.19 -3.04
N ALA A 91 -4.76 -25.10 -2.61
CA ALA A 91 -5.18 -24.41 -1.40
C ALA A 91 -4.72 -22.94 -1.33
N ILE A 92 -4.66 -22.27 -2.49
CA ILE A 92 -4.40 -20.83 -2.57
C ILE A 92 -5.56 -20.08 -1.89
N ASP A 93 -5.22 -19.08 -1.08
CA ASP A 93 -6.15 -18.41 -0.18
C ASP A 93 -6.77 -17.12 -0.71
N SER A 94 -6.06 -16.47 -1.62
CA SER A 94 -6.42 -15.20 -2.24
C SER A 94 -5.68 -15.01 -3.56
N PHE A 95 -6.12 -14.05 -4.38
CA PHE A 95 -5.44 -13.69 -5.62
C PHE A 95 -5.17 -12.19 -5.69
N ARG A 96 -4.01 -11.82 -6.25
CA ARG A 96 -3.70 -10.47 -6.72
C ARG A 96 -3.73 -10.49 -8.24
N PHE A 97 -4.59 -9.69 -8.86
CA PHE A 97 -4.69 -9.58 -10.31
C PHE A 97 -3.81 -8.45 -10.83
N ASP A 98 -2.80 -8.83 -11.60
CA ASP A 98 -1.99 -7.92 -12.38
C ASP A 98 -2.85 -7.21 -13.43
N LEU A 99 -2.69 -5.88 -13.53
CA LEU A 99 -3.46 -5.00 -14.42
C LEU A 99 -4.94 -5.39 -14.52
N MET A 100 -5.59 -5.56 -13.36
CA MET A 100 -6.99 -5.99 -13.24
C MET A 100 -7.95 -5.12 -14.06
N GLY A 101 -7.63 -3.83 -14.26
CA GLY A 101 -8.39 -2.92 -15.13
C GLY A 101 -8.59 -3.41 -16.57
N HIS A 102 -7.72 -4.29 -17.08
CA HIS A 102 -7.83 -4.91 -18.41
C HIS A 102 -8.78 -6.11 -18.47
N GLN A 103 -9.44 -6.42 -17.36
CA GLN A 103 -10.49 -7.44 -17.26
C GLN A 103 -11.88 -6.77 -17.21
N PRO A 104 -12.93 -7.37 -17.79
CA PRO A 104 -14.30 -6.92 -17.55
C PRO A 104 -14.70 -7.11 -16.08
N ARG A 105 -15.42 -6.14 -15.49
CA ARG A 105 -15.99 -6.26 -14.12
C ARG A 105 -16.80 -7.54 -13.96
N GLU A 106 -17.67 -7.82 -14.92
CA GLU A 106 -18.53 -9.02 -14.93
C GLU A 106 -17.70 -10.31 -14.88
N ALA A 107 -16.55 -10.36 -15.57
CA ALA A 107 -15.67 -11.54 -15.54
C ALA A 107 -15.05 -11.74 -14.16
N MET A 108 -14.69 -10.65 -13.47
CA MET A 108 -14.11 -10.68 -12.13
C MET A 108 -15.15 -11.08 -11.06
N GLU A 109 -16.38 -10.60 -11.16
CA GLU A 109 -17.49 -11.00 -10.27
C GLU A 109 -17.86 -12.49 -10.47
N ALA A 110 -17.89 -12.96 -11.73
CA ALA A 110 -18.08 -14.37 -12.04
C ALA A 110 -16.94 -15.24 -11.48
N LEU A 111 -15.70 -14.78 -11.60
CA LEU A 111 -14.54 -15.44 -11.01
C LEU A 111 -14.67 -15.52 -9.48
N GLN A 112 -15.01 -14.41 -8.82
CA GLN A 112 -15.22 -14.34 -7.37
C GLN A 112 -16.23 -15.39 -6.89
N ALA A 113 -17.37 -15.49 -7.56
CA ALA A 113 -18.39 -16.49 -7.24
C ALA A 113 -17.87 -17.92 -7.40
N ALA A 114 -17.17 -18.21 -8.51
CA ALA A 114 -16.64 -19.53 -8.80
C ALA A 114 -15.55 -19.97 -7.81
N VAL A 115 -14.61 -19.09 -7.45
CA VAL A 115 -13.57 -19.42 -6.47
C VAL A 115 -14.14 -19.58 -5.07
N ASN A 116 -15.15 -18.79 -4.70
CA ASN A 116 -15.82 -18.92 -3.41
C ASN A 116 -16.53 -20.27 -3.28
N GLN A 117 -17.29 -20.64 -4.31
CA GLN A 117 -17.97 -21.93 -4.38
C GLN A 117 -16.96 -23.08 -4.33
N ALA A 118 -15.85 -22.95 -5.06
CA ALA A 118 -14.80 -23.95 -5.09
C ALA A 118 -14.06 -24.11 -3.75
N ALA A 119 -13.87 -23.02 -3.00
CA ALA A 119 -13.21 -23.01 -1.69
C ALA A 119 -14.13 -23.40 -0.54
N GLY A 120 -15.45 -23.23 -0.69
CA GLY A 120 -16.41 -23.29 0.42
C GLY A 120 -16.30 -22.11 1.39
N ARG A 121 -15.67 -21.00 0.97
CA ARG A 121 -15.44 -19.80 1.78
C ARG A 121 -15.20 -18.59 0.88
N PHE A 122 -15.21 -17.39 1.45
CA PHE A 122 -14.75 -16.20 0.74
C PHE A 122 -13.24 -16.29 0.46
N VAL A 123 -12.86 -16.06 -0.80
CA VAL A 123 -11.48 -15.97 -1.30
C VAL A 123 -11.25 -14.50 -1.67
N PRO A 124 -10.44 -13.75 -0.90
CA PRO A 124 -10.17 -12.35 -1.20
C PRO A 124 -9.52 -12.19 -2.58
N LEU A 125 -10.08 -11.28 -3.37
CA LEU A 125 -9.50 -10.83 -4.63
C LEU A 125 -9.04 -9.39 -4.45
N ILE A 126 -7.78 -9.12 -4.79
CA ILE A 126 -7.25 -7.77 -4.89
C ILE A 126 -6.62 -7.58 -6.27
N GLY A 127 -6.41 -6.35 -6.72
CA GLY A 127 -5.74 -6.14 -8.01
C GLY A 127 -5.49 -4.69 -8.37
N GLU A 128 -4.85 -4.54 -9.52
CA GLU A 128 -4.49 -3.26 -10.10
C GLU A 128 -5.62 -2.70 -10.96
N GLY A 129 -6.53 -1.96 -10.32
CA GLY A 129 -7.68 -1.36 -11.00
C GLY A 129 -7.34 -0.10 -11.82
N TRP A 130 -6.18 -0.05 -12.47
CA TRP A 130 -5.73 1.12 -13.25
C TRP A 130 -6.58 1.31 -14.51
N ASN A 131 -6.79 2.57 -14.92
CA ASN A 131 -7.59 2.92 -16.09
C ASN A 131 -6.70 3.48 -17.21
N PHE A 132 -6.32 2.64 -18.19
CA PHE A 132 -5.46 3.03 -19.31
C PHE A 132 -5.54 2.04 -20.48
N GLY A 133 -4.93 2.39 -21.61
CA GLY A 133 -4.87 1.54 -22.80
C GLY A 133 -6.15 1.56 -23.63
N GLU A 134 -6.29 0.58 -24.50
CA GLU A 134 -7.39 0.41 -25.46
C GLU A 134 -8.76 0.10 -24.82
N ILE A 135 -8.77 -0.17 -23.51
CA ILE A 135 -9.94 -0.50 -22.70
C ILE A 135 -10.38 0.65 -21.79
N ALA A 136 -9.62 1.77 -21.78
CA ALA A 136 -9.85 2.88 -20.89
C ALA A 136 -11.25 3.48 -21.01
N ASP A 137 -11.76 4.02 -19.92
CA ASP A 137 -13.06 4.71 -19.84
C ASP A 137 -14.23 3.84 -20.36
N GLY A 138 -14.09 2.53 -20.20
CA GLY A 138 -15.08 1.56 -20.64
C GLY A 138 -15.20 1.39 -22.15
N ALA A 139 -14.18 1.78 -22.93
CA ALA A 139 -14.23 1.80 -24.41
C ALA A 139 -14.61 0.46 -25.06
N ARG A 140 -14.33 -0.67 -24.40
CA ARG A 140 -14.67 -2.02 -24.90
C ARG A 140 -15.65 -2.78 -24.00
N PHE A 141 -15.60 -2.54 -22.70
CA PHE A 141 -16.44 -3.16 -21.67
C PHE A 141 -16.34 -2.36 -20.38
N VAL A 142 -17.27 -2.57 -19.43
CA VAL A 142 -17.10 -2.04 -18.07
C VAL A 142 -15.88 -2.71 -17.44
N GLN A 143 -14.80 -1.94 -17.26
CA GLN A 143 -13.55 -2.42 -16.71
C GLN A 143 -13.70 -2.91 -15.27
N ALA A 144 -12.76 -3.72 -14.80
CA ALA A 144 -12.54 -3.94 -13.39
C ALA A 144 -11.56 -2.89 -12.82
N SER A 145 -11.91 -1.61 -12.96
CA SER A 145 -11.08 -0.45 -12.54
C SER A 145 -11.54 0.17 -11.22
N GLN A 146 -10.69 0.96 -10.56
CA GLN A 146 -10.97 1.58 -9.25
C GLN A 146 -12.34 2.30 -9.19
N LEU A 147 -12.73 3.00 -10.27
CA LEU A 147 -13.98 3.77 -10.30
C LEU A 147 -15.21 2.96 -10.73
N SER A 148 -15.00 1.76 -11.28
CA SER A 148 -16.06 0.91 -11.82
C SER A 148 -16.31 -0.35 -10.99
N LEU A 149 -15.35 -0.79 -10.17
CA LEU A 149 -15.45 -1.92 -9.24
C LEU A 149 -16.24 -1.73 -7.93
N PRO A 150 -16.44 -0.51 -7.38
CA PRO A 150 -17.03 -0.35 -6.05
C PRO A 150 -18.39 -1.04 -5.93
N GLY A 151 -18.62 -1.70 -4.79
CA GLY A 151 -19.78 -2.54 -4.49
C GLY A 151 -19.65 -4.00 -4.94
N SER A 152 -18.51 -4.41 -5.49
CA SER A 152 -18.24 -5.81 -5.85
C SER A 152 -17.63 -6.62 -4.69
N GLY A 153 -17.04 -5.96 -3.69
CA GLY A 153 -16.25 -6.60 -2.65
C GLY A 153 -14.84 -7.03 -3.08
N ILE A 154 -14.41 -6.69 -4.30
CA ILE A 154 -13.05 -6.93 -4.81
C ILE A 154 -12.17 -5.71 -4.50
N GLY A 155 -10.95 -5.95 -4.02
CA GLY A 155 -10.02 -4.89 -3.62
C GLY A 155 -9.20 -4.31 -4.77
N THR A 156 -8.93 -3.01 -4.72
CA THR A 156 -7.94 -2.38 -5.60
C THR A 156 -6.85 -1.66 -4.82
N PHE A 157 -5.63 -1.69 -5.33
CA PHE A 157 -4.54 -0.87 -4.80
C PHE A 157 -4.88 0.62 -4.84
N SER A 158 -4.69 1.32 -3.72
CA SER A 158 -4.85 2.76 -3.59
C SER A 158 -3.53 3.48 -3.82
N ASP A 159 -3.41 4.11 -4.97
CA ASP A 159 -2.32 5.01 -5.32
C ASP A 159 -2.40 6.37 -4.61
N ARG A 160 -3.57 6.74 -4.07
CA ARG A 160 -3.79 8.04 -3.40
C ARG A 160 -2.95 8.22 -2.15
N LEU A 161 -3.09 7.32 -1.17
CA LEU A 161 -2.29 7.37 0.06
C LEU A 161 -0.80 7.16 -0.26
N ARG A 162 -0.51 6.22 -1.17
CA ARG A 162 0.86 5.92 -1.62
C ARG A 162 1.57 7.19 -2.11
N ASP A 163 0.96 7.91 -3.05
CA ASP A 163 1.57 9.06 -3.70
C ASP A 163 1.60 10.28 -2.77
N ALA A 164 0.58 10.48 -1.95
CA ALA A 164 0.58 11.51 -0.92
C ALA A 164 1.69 11.30 0.13
N ALA A 165 1.90 10.06 0.57
CA ALA A 165 2.93 9.72 1.54
C ALA A 165 4.34 9.91 0.96
N ARG A 166 4.56 9.42 -0.27
CA ARG A 166 5.90 9.26 -0.87
C ARG A 166 6.32 10.41 -1.80
N GLY A 167 5.36 11.16 -2.36
CA GLY A 167 5.58 12.33 -3.20
C GLY A 167 5.98 12.05 -4.65
N THR A 168 5.84 10.82 -5.12
CA THR A 168 6.07 10.46 -6.53
C THR A 168 4.76 9.97 -7.12
N ARG A 169 4.51 10.29 -8.39
CA ARG A 169 3.40 9.76 -9.18
C ARG A 169 3.96 8.94 -10.34
N HIS A 170 3.12 8.09 -10.93
CA HIS A 170 3.50 7.35 -12.13
C HIS A 170 3.82 8.33 -13.27
N GLY A 171 4.91 8.08 -14.00
CA GLY A 171 5.34 8.92 -15.13
C GLY A 171 6.14 10.18 -14.77
N ASP A 172 6.48 10.40 -13.49
CA ASP A 172 7.35 11.49 -13.09
C ASP A 172 8.74 11.37 -13.74
N ASP A 173 9.26 12.47 -14.29
CA ASP A 173 10.63 12.53 -14.79
C ASP A 173 11.67 12.56 -13.65
N VAL A 174 12.96 12.60 -14.02
CA VAL A 174 14.05 12.60 -13.03
C VAL A 174 13.95 13.80 -12.09
N ALA A 175 13.73 15.00 -12.65
CA ALA A 175 13.67 16.23 -11.89
C ALA A 175 12.52 16.22 -10.89
N THR A 176 11.32 15.82 -11.34
CA THR A 176 10.10 15.72 -10.54
C THR A 176 10.22 14.65 -9.47
N THR A 177 10.78 13.48 -9.80
CA THR A 177 11.00 12.41 -8.83
C THR A 177 11.91 12.86 -7.69
N VAL A 178 12.92 13.68 -7.95
CA VAL A 178 13.81 14.20 -6.91
C VAL A 178 13.18 15.37 -6.14
N SER A 179 12.50 16.28 -6.84
CA SER A 179 12.02 17.55 -6.26
C SER A 179 10.70 17.42 -5.51
N ARG A 180 9.70 16.73 -6.06
CA ARG A 180 8.36 16.61 -5.46
C ARG A 180 8.45 15.82 -4.17
N LYS A 181 8.09 16.44 -3.05
CA LYS A 181 8.09 15.77 -1.74
C LYS A 181 6.69 15.28 -1.40
N GLY A 182 6.63 14.19 -0.66
CA GLY A 182 5.43 13.68 -0.02
C GLY A 182 5.44 14.01 1.47
N TRP A 183 4.37 13.63 2.14
CA TRP A 183 4.20 13.86 3.57
C TRP A 183 5.37 13.30 4.41
N LEU A 184 5.87 12.10 4.06
CA LEU A 184 6.95 11.44 4.80
C LEU A 184 8.32 12.11 4.63
N ASN A 185 8.55 12.77 3.49
CA ASN A 185 9.87 13.25 3.10
C ASN A 185 9.95 14.78 2.96
N GLY A 186 9.03 15.49 3.61
CA GLY A 186 9.16 16.91 3.90
C GLY A 186 8.46 17.85 2.93
N ALA A 187 7.31 17.45 2.37
CA ALA A 187 6.41 18.38 1.69
C ALA A 187 6.15 19.63 2.55
N GLN A 188 5.94 20.78 1.91
CA GLN A 188 5.70 22.06 2.57
C GLN A 188 4.51 22.79 1.93
N GLY A 189 3.98 23.78 2.65
CA GLY A 189 2.96 24.68 2.11
C GLY A 189 1.72 23.93 1.59
N PRO A 190 1.18 24.32 0.42
CA PRO A 190 -0.01 23.68 -0.17
C PRO A 190 0.15 22.19 -0.45
N GLU A 191 1.34 21.72 -0.86
CA GLU A 191 1.59 20.31 -1.15
C GLU A 191 1.51 19.45 0.12
N LEU A 192 1.98 19.98 1.26
CA LEU A 192 1.84 19.29 2.54
C LEU A 192 0.38 19.18 2.97
N ALA A 193 -0.41 20.24 2.76
CA ALA A 193 -1.83 20.25 3.05
C ALA A 193 -2.60 19.24 2.19
N GLU A 194 -2.36 19.23 0.87
CA GLU A 194 -2.94 18.26 -0.06
C GLU A 194 -2.56 16.82 0.33
N ALA A 195 -1.28 16.57 0.60
CA ALA A 195 -0.81 15.26 1.01
C ALA A 195 -1.47 14.80 2.33
N ALA A 196 -1.63 15.69 3.29
CA ALA A 196 -2.30 15.38 4.55
C ALA A 196 -3.78 15.04 4.35
N ASP A 197 -4.50 15.80 3.51
CA ASP A 197 -5.91 15.53 3.20
C ASP A 197 -6.10 14.19 2.48
N LEU A 198 -5.22 13.86 1.53
CA LEU A 198 -5.21 12.55 0.84
C LEU A 198 -4.86 11.39 1.79
N ILE A 199 -3.92 11.60 2.71
CA ILE A 199 -3.59 10.60 3.74
C ILE A 199 -4.77 10.39 4.69
N ARG A 200 -5.48 11.44 5.11
CA ARG A 200 -6.71 11.32 5.91
C ARG A 200 -7.75 10.47 5.17
N ALA A 201 -7.97 10.72 3.87
CA ALA A 201 -8.87 9.90 3.07
C ALA A 201 -8.45 8.41 3.05
N GLY A 202 -7.17 8.12 2.86
CA GLY A 202 -6.66 6.74 2.87
C GLY A 202 -6.72 6.07 4.25
N LEU A 203 -6.43 6.80 5.33
CA LEU A 203 -6.56 6.32 6.72
C LEU A 203 -8.02 5.97 7.06
N ALA A 204 -8.98 6.70 6.49
CA ALA A 204 -10.42 6.39 6.57
C ALA A 204 -10.89 5.35 5.55
N GLY A 205 -9.97 4.64 4.87
CA GLY A 205 -10.29 3.54 3.97
C GLY A 205 -10.82 3.98 2.60
N SER A 206 -10.53 5.22 2.16
CA SER A 206 -10.93 5.75 0.84
C SER A 206 -12.43 5.61 0.54
N ILE A 207 -13.28 5.59 1.58
CA ILE A 207 -14.73 5.43 1.46
C ILE A 207 -15.33 6.69 0.84
N GLN A 208 -16.09 6.53 -0.24
CA GLN A 208 -16.66 7.65 -1.01
C GLN A 208 -17.40 8.68 -0.12
N ASP A 209 -18.25 8.19 0.79
CA ASP A 209 -19.10 9.03 1.66
C ASP A 209 -18.48 9.40 3.00
N MET A 210 -17.16 9.25 3.16
CA MET A 210 -16.49 9.70 4.36
C MET A 210 -16.40 11.24 4.37
N PRO A 211 -16.99 11.95 5.35
CA PRO A 211 -16.78 13.38 5.49
C PRO A 211 -15.37 13.65 6.02
N LEU A 212 -14.66 14.57 5.36
CA LEU A 212 -13.31 14.98 5.70
C LEU A 212 -13.27 16.51 5.83
N MET A 213 -12.87 17.00 7.00
CA MET A 213 -12.47 18.40 7.14
C MET A 213 -11.11 18.57 6.47
N LEU A 214 -11.04 19.45 5.48
CA LEU A 214 -9.81 19.80 4.79
C LEU A 214 -8.99 20.78 5.62
N GLN A 215 -7.70 20.90 5.29
CA GLN A 215 -6.82 21.88 5.91
C GLN A 215 -7.35 23.33 5.79
N GLY A 216 -8.05 23.65 4.70
CA GLY A 216 -8.69 24.94 4.47
C GLY A 216 -10.01 25.15 5.24
N GLY A 217 -10.46 24.19 6.05
CA GLY A 217 -11.66 24.28 6.88
C GLY A 217 -12.98 23.88 6.22
N ARG A 218 -12.98 23.66 4.91
CA ARG A 218 -14.14 23.08 4.21
C ARG A 218 -14.28 21.60 4.56
N ILE A 219 -15.50 21.17 4.85
CA ILE A 219 -15.83 19.74 4.93
C ILE A 219 -16.26 19.28 3.54
N VAL A 220 -15.66 18.20 3.05
CA VAL A 220 -16.01 17.55 1.78
C VAL A 220 -16.22 16.07 2.00
N LEU A 221 -16.95 15.41 1.11
CA LEU A 221 -16.90 13.95 1.05
C LEU A 221 -15.60 13.51 0.38
N ALA A 222 -15.07 12.35 0.73
CA ALA A 222 -13.84 11.85 0.11
C ALA A 222 -13.97 11.66 -1.41
N ARG A 223 -15.18 11.39 -1.92
CA ARG A 223 -15.50 11.38 -3.36
C ARG A 223 -15.28 12.74 -4.05
N ASP A 224 -15.28 13.84 -3.31
CA ASP A 224 -15.12 15.20 -3.84
C ASP A 224 -13.71 15.75 -3.59
N LEU A 225 -12.84 15.00 -2.91
CA LEU A 225 -11.43 15.35 -2.72
C LEU A 225 -10.64 14.93 -3.98
N PRO A 226 -10.06 15.89 -4.73
CA PRO A 226 -9.35 15.57 -5.97
C PRO A 226 -8.00 14.89 -5.74
N TYR A 227 -7.65 14.01 -6.65
CA TYR A 227 -6.37 13.34 -6.79
C TYR A 227 -6.10 13.12 -8.28
N SER A 228 -5.20 13.90 -8.89
CA SER A 228 -4.79 13.73 -10.30
C SER A 228 -5.97 13.58 -11.28
N GLY A 229 -7.03 14.39 -11.12
CA GLY A 229 -8.24 14.32 -11.95
C GLY A 229 -9.24 13.22 -11.58
N GLN A 230 -8.98 12.45 -10.52
CA GLN A 230 -9.85 11.40 -9.99
C GLN A 230 -10.27 11.70 -8.53
N PRO A 231 -11.31 11.05 -8.01
CA PRO A 231 -11.66 11.16 -6.59
C PRO A 231 -10.69 10.39 -5.70
N ALA A 232 -10.40 10.93 -4.51
CA ALA A 232 -9.58 10.27 -3.49
C ALA A 232 -10.33 9.13 -2.79
N GLY A 233 -11.60 9.36 -2.48
CA GLY A 233 -12.53 8.34 -2.00
C GLY A 233 -13.27 7.70 -3.16
N TYR A 234 -13.05 6.40 -3.38
CA TYR A 234 -13.63 5.68 -4.51
C TYR A 234 -14.32 4.37 -4.11
N VAL A 235 -14.10 3.83 -2.91
CA VAL A 235 -14.69 2.53 -2.50
C VAL A 235 -15.99 2.67 -1.72
N ARG A 236 -16.80 1.61 -1.70
CA ARG A 236 -18.03 1.52 -0.88
C ARG A 236 -17.80 0.84 0.45
N GLU A 237 -16.86 -0.11 0.52
CA GLU A 237 -16.52 -0.85 1.74
C GLU A 237 -14.99 -0.90 1.94
N PRO A 238 -14.50 -0.96 3.19
CA PRO A 238 -13.05 -0.95 3.46
C PRO A 238 -12.32 -2.19 2.88
N GLY A 239 -13.03 -3.30 2.65
CA GLY A 239 -12.46 -4.48 1.99
C GLY A 239 -12.07 -4.24 0.52
N GLU A 240 -12.53 -3.15 -0.08
CA GLU A 240 -12.31 -2.84 -1.50
C GLU A 240 -11.05 -1.98 -1.73
N VAL A 241 -10.35 -1.56 -0.67
CA VAL A 241 -9.13 -0.74 -0.78
C VAL A 241 -7.93 -1.48 -0.21
N VAL A 242 -6.82 -1.44 -0.96
CA VAL A 242 -5.51 -1.93 -0.52
C VAL A 242 -4.56 -0.75 -0.37
N ASN A 243 -4.22 -0.42 0.87
CA ASN A 243 -3.29 0.65 1.22
C ASN A 243 -1.85 0.13 1.27
N TYR A 244 -0.95 0.89 0.68
CA TYR A 244 0.47 0.59 0.59
C TYR A 244 1.27 1.87 0.35
N VAL A 245 2.59 1.80 0.55
CA VAL A 245 3.53 2.91 0.28
C VAL A 245 4.69 2.49 -0.63
N GLU A 246 4.92 1.19 -0.78
CA GLU A 246 5.82 0.60 -1.77
C GLU A 246 5.33 -0.79 -2.17
N ASN A 247 5.78 -1.26 -3.33
CA ASN A 247 5.49 -2.58 -3.87
C ASN A 247 6.73 -3.08 -4.65
N HIS A 248 6.62 -4.20 -5.36
CA HIS A 248 7.73 -4.75 -6.15
C HIS A 248 8.09 -3.86 -7.35
N ASP A 249 7.12 -3.17 -7.94
CA ASP A 249 7.28 -2.17 -9.00
C ASP A 249 7.64 -0.80 -8.39
N ASN A 250 8.33 0.04 -9.18
CA ASN A 250 8.89 1.33 -8.73
C ASN A 250 10.02 1.16 -7.68
N PRO A 251 10.68 2.26 -7.27
CA PRO A 251 11.65 2.21 -6.17
C PRO A 251 11.04 1.75 -4.85
N THR A 252 11.83 1.10 -4.01
CA THR A 252 11.47 0.86 -2.61
C THR A 252 11.28 2.18 -1.87
N LEU A 253 10.56 2.17 -0.74
CA LEU A 253 10.38 3.39 0.05
C LEU A 253 11.72 3.94 0.57
N PHE A 254 12.66 3.04 0.92
CA PHE A 254 14.01 3.43 1.33
C PHE A 254 14.74 4.17 0.21
N ASP A 255 14.73 3.61 -1.01
CA ASP A 255 15.41 4.19 -2.17
C ASP A 255 14.78 5.52 -2.60
N LEU A 256 13.45 5.61 -2.53
CA LEU A 256 12.75 6.85 -2.79
C LEU A 256 13.13 7.95 -1.78
N ASN A 257 13.27 7.58 -0.52
CA ASN A 257 13.74 8.48 0.53
C ASN A 257 15.23 8.86 0.35
N ALA A 258 16.05 8.02 -0.27
CA ALA A 258 17.41 8.39 -0.66
C ALA A 258 17.42 9.49 -1.75
N PHE A 259 16.44 9.49 -2.67
CA PHE A 259 16.27 10.60 -3.61
C PHE A 259 15.81 11.89 -2.92
N LYS A 260 14.84 11.78 -2.00
CA LYS A 260 14.02 12.92 -1.57
C LYS A 260 14.44 13.55 -0.25
N LEU A 261 14.95 12.81 0.72
CA LEU A 261 15.34 13.40 2.00
C LEU A 261 16.59 14.26 1.87
N PRO A 262 16.75 15.29 2.70
CA PRO A 262 18.01 16.03 2.80
C PRO A 262 19.18 15.07 3.00
N LEU A 263 20.30 15.33 2.32
CA LEU A 263 21.42 14.38 2.27
C LEU A 263 21.95 14.09 3.67
N GLU A 264 21.98 15.08 4.56
CA GLU A 264 22.41 15.01 5.96
C GLU A 264 21.47 14.20 6.87
N THR A 265 20.28 13.81 6.41
CA THR A 265 19.36 12.97 7.19
C THR A 265 20.04 11.64 7.50
N THR A 266 20.18 11.33 8.79
CA THR A 266 20.91 10.16 9.27
C THR A 266 20.19 8.85 8.91
N ALA A 267 20.92 7.73 8.83
CA ALA A 267 20.32 6.40 8.67
C ALA A 267 19.22 6.11 9.71
N ARG A 268 19.40 6.60 10.94
CA ARG A 268 18.43 6.43 12.01
C ARG A 268 17.11 7.18 11.74
N GLU A 269 17.19 8.44 11.32
CA GLU A 269 16.01 9.23 10.96
C GLU A 269 15.31 8.66 9.73
N ARG A 270 16.06 8.17 8.73
CA ARG A 270 15.52 7.46 7.56
C ARG A 270 14.71 6.23 7.98
N ALA A 271 15.22 5.45 8.93
CA ALA A 271 14.49 4.30 9.47
C ALA A 271 13.21 4.71 10.22
N GLN A 272 13.24 5.82 10.96
CA GLN A 272 12.03 6.36 11.62
C GLN A 272 10.97 6.79 10.61
N ILE A 273 11.38 7.40 9.49
CA ILE A 273 10.49 7.76 8.38
C ILE A 273 9.93 6.51 7.68
N GLN A 274 10.75 5.48 7.49
CA GLN A 274 10.29 4.19 6.96
C GLN A 274 9.21 3.56 7.87
N VAL A 275 9.45 3.54 9.18
CA VAL A 275 8.50 3.02 10.18
C VAL A 275 7.23 3.87 10.17
N LEU A 276 7.33 5.19 10.06
CA LEU A 276 6.18 6.09 9.93
C LEU A 276 5.35 5.78 8.66
N GLY A 277 6.00 5.56 7.52
CA GLY A 277 5.31 5.13 6.29
C GLY A 277 4.63 3.76 6.45
N SER A 278 5.28 2.83 7.16
CA SER A 278 4.68 1.54 7.50
C SER A 278 3.48 1.70 8.44
N ALA A 279 3.51 2.67 9.35
CA ALA A 279 2.44 2.95 10.31
C ALA A 279 1.19 3.53 9.63
N LEU A 280 1.35 4.39 8.61
CA LEU A 280 0.23 4.88 7.80
C LEU A 280 -0.56 3.71 7.21
N VAL A 281 0.14 2.68 6.74
CA VAL A 281 -0.49 1.45 6.22
C VAL A 281 -1.06 0.60 7.35
N ALA A 282 -0.26 0.32 8.39
CA ALA A 282 -0.63 -0.57 9.50
C ALA A 282 -1.86 -0.10 10.26
N TRP A 283 -2.07 1.21 10.36
CA TRP A 283 -3.15 1.78 11.17
C TRP A 283 -4.21 2.50 10.31
N SER A 284 -4.18 2.29 8.99
CA SER A 284 -5.31 2.63 8.11
C SER A 284 -6.45 1.63 8.21
N GLN A 285 -7.67 2.09 7.97
CA GLN A 285 -8.79 1.21 7.62
C GLN A 285 -8.58 0.60 6.23
N GLY A 286 -9.16 -0.57 6.01
CA GLY A 286 -9.00 -1.35 4.79
C GLY A 286 -7.86 -2.37 4.82
N VAL A 287 -7.49 -2.89 3.65
CA VAL A 287 -6.45 -3.93 3.52
C VAL A 287 -5.08 -3.27 3.57
N ALA A 288 -4.22 -3.75 4.47
CA ALA A 288 -2.85 -3.27 4.60
C ALA A 288 -1.90 -4.18 3.81
N TYR A 289 -1.05 -3.59 2.97
CA TYR A 289 -0.11 -4.32 2.10
C TYR A 289 1.30 -3.76 2.22
N TRP A 290 2.28 -4.66 2.34
CA TRP A 290 3.70 -4.31 2.42
C TRP A 290 4.51 -5.13 1.43
N HIS A 291 5.50 -4.48 0.85
CA HIS A 291 6.52 -5.14 0.05
C HIS A 291 7.49 -5.91 0.96
N ALA A 292 7.86 -7.13 0.58
CA ALA A 292 8.84 -7.92 1.32
C ALA A 292 10.15 -7.16 1.47
N GLY A 293 10.60 -6.96 2.71
CA GLY A 293 11.80 -6.23 3.05
C GLY A 293 11.58 -4.76 3.43
N GLN A 294 10.36 -4.21 3.27
CA GLN A 294 10.03 -2.86 3.74
C GLN A 294 10.37 -2.67 5.22
N GLU A 295 10.15 -3.71 6.03
CA GLU A 295 10.41 -3.75 7.46
C GLU A 295 11.90 -3.73 7.80
N ILE A 296 12.77 -4.17 6.88
CA ILE A 296 14.24 -4.20 7.03
C ILE A 296 14.95 -3.19 6.12
N LEU A 297 14.25 -2.10 5.76
CA LEU A 297 14.81 -0.99 4.99
C LEU A 297 15.29 -1.40 3.58
N ARG A 298 14.68 -2.40 2.95
CA ARG A 298 15.12 -2.94 1.67
C ARG A 298 15.40 -1.85 0.65
N SER A 299 16.55 -1.97 0.01
CA SER A 299 17.00 -1.19 -1.12
C SER A 299 17.26 -2.12 -2.29
N LYS A 300 16.99 -1.62 -3.50
CA LYS A 300 17.39 -2.24 -4.76
C LYS A 300 18.52 -1.42 -5.41
N SER A 301 19.35 -0.78 -4.58
CA SER A 301 20.35 0.20 -5.00
C SER A 301 19.75 1.30 -5.90
N MET A 302 18.53 1.74 -5.55
CA MET A 302 17.76 2.77 -6.24
C MET A 302 17.16 2.38 -7.59
N ASP A 303 17.14 1.09 -7.95
CA ASP A 303 16.51 0.63 -9.19
C ASP A 303 15.01 0.97 -9.25
N LEU A 304 14.58 1.51 -10.39
CA LEU A 304 13.19 1.94 -10.61
C LEU A 304 12.31 0.79 -11.08
N ASN A 305 12.88 -0.24 -11.71
CA ASN A 305 12.14 -1.34 -12.29
C ASN A 305 13.01 -2.60 -12.36
N SER A 306 13.02 -3.35 -11.26
CA SER A 306 14.02 -4.40 -11.03
C SER A 306 13.61 -5.80 -11.52
N PHE A 307 12.65 -5.91 -12.44
CA PHE A 307 12.08 -7.20 -12.86
C PHE A 307 13.12 -8.17 -13.45
N ASP A 308 14.16 -7.65 -14.10
CA ASP A 308 15.27 -8.41 -14.70
C ASP A 308 16.66 -7.95 -14.20
N SER A 309 16.72 -7.38 -12.99
CA SER A 309 17.97 -6.91 -12.39
C SER A 309 18.70 -7.98 -11.56
N GLY A 310 18.24 -9.24 -11.65
CA GLY A 310 18.84 -10.41 -11.00
C GLY A 310 18.87 -10.36 -9.47
N ASP A 311 19.52 -11.37 -8.88
CA ASP A 311 19.63 -11.52 -7.42
C ASP A 311 20.42 -10.37 -6.76
N TRP A 312 21.38 -9.79 -7.49
CA TRP A 312 22.27 -8.75 -6.97
C TRP A 312 21.50 -7.52 -6.49
N PHE A 313 20.61 -6.98 -7.32
CA PHE A 313 19.81 -5.80 -6.98
C PHE A 313 18.51 -6.15 -6.25
N ASN A 314 18.01 -7.38 -6.36
CA ASN A 314 16.77 -7.79 -5.68
C ASN A 314 16.98 -8.45 -4.30
N ARG A 315 18.22 -8.54 -3.83
CA ARG A 315 18.61 -9.23 -2.59
C ARG A 315 17.72 -8.89 -1.39
N LEU A 316 17.33 -9.94 -0.66
CA LEU A 316 16.77 -9.86 0.69
C LEU A 316 17.75 -10.53 1.66
N ASP A 317 18.40 -9.73 2.51
CA ASP A 317 19.38 -10.25 3.47
C ASP A 317 18.75 -10.55 4.84
N TRP A 318 18.31 -11.79 5.04
CA TRP A 318 17.74 -12.25 6.30
C TRP A 318 18.77 -12.33 7.46
N THR A 319 20.06 -12.13 7.21
CA THR A 319 21.07 -11.97 8.27
C THR A 319 21.04 -10.57 8.90
N LEU A 320 20.31 -9.63 8.28
CA LEU A 320 20.13 -8.24 8.73
C LEU A 320 21.44 -7.45 8.82
N ARG A 321 22.41 -7.78 7.95
CA ARG A 321 23.71 -7.11 7.90
C ARG A 321 23.75 -6.02 6.86
N ASP A 322 22.98 -6.17 5.79
CA ASP A 322 22.93 -5.26 4.66
C ASP A 322 21.49 -5.11 4.15
N ASN A 323 21.12 -3.94 3.63
CA ASN A 323 19.77 -3.72 3.09
C ASN A 323 19.73 -3.71 1.55
N GLY A 324 20.86 -3.89 0.86
CA GLY A 324 20.99 -3.79 -0.61
C GLY A 324 21.38 -2.40 -1.13
N PHE A 325 21.51 -1.38 -0.27
CA PHE A 325 21.86 -0.03 -0.72
C PHE A 325 23.35 0.08 -1.08
N ALA A 326 23.63 0.91 -2.09
CA ALA A 326 24.98 1.12 -2.63
C ALA A 326 25.63 -0.15 -3.20
N ALA A 327 24.84 -1.01 -3.84
CA ALA A 327 25.33 -2.19 -4.57
C ALA A 327 25.84 -1.86 -5.99
N GLY A 328 25.84 -0.58 -6.38
CA GLY A 328 26.22 -0.08 -7.70
C GLY A 328 25.07 0.66 -8.38
N LEU A 329 25.35 1.27 -9.54
CA LEU A 329 24.31 1.86 -10.38
C LEU A 329 23.48 0.72 -11.03
N PRO A 330 22.14 0.76 -10.95
CA PRO A 330 21.29 -0.29 -11.48
C PRO A 330 21.27 -0.32 -13.02
N PRO A 331 21.13 -1.50 -13.65
CA PRO A 331 21.39 -1.72 -15.08
C PRO A 331 20.25 -1.28 -16.02
N GLY A 332 19.02 -1.15 -15.50
CA GLY A 332 17.81 -0.92 -16.29
C GLY A 332 17.83 0.36 -17.14
N GLN A 333 17.20 0.32 -18.32
CA GLN A 333 17.04 1.51 -19.18
C GLN A 333 16.34 2.65 -18.44
N ASP A 334 15.30 2.34 -17.68
CA ASP A 334 14.54 3.29 -16.84
C ASP A 334 15.46 4.01 -15.83
N SER A 335 16.47 3.31 -15.33
CA SER A 335 17.38 3.82 -14.31
C SER A 335 18.54 4.66 -14.87
N ARG A 336 18.89 4.54 -16.16
CA ARG A 336 20.04 5.24 -16.76
C ARG A 336 19.92 6.76 -16.68
N ALA A 337 18.73 7.30 -16.92
CA ALA A 337 18.47 8.74 -16.81
C ALA A 337 18.68 9.27 -15.37
N PHE A 338 18.59 8.39 -14.36
CA PHE A 338 18.72 8.74 -12.96
C PHE A 338 20.14 8.57 -12.43
N TRP A 339 21.06 7.93 -13.17
CA TRP A 339 22.43 7.71 -12.72
C TRP A 339 23.15 8.98 -12.23
N PRO A 340 23.04 10.16 -12.87
CA PRO A 340 23.67 11.39 -12.39
C PRO A 340 23.19 11.82 -10.99
N VAL A 341 21.92 11.54 -10.65
CA VAL A 341 21.37 11.85 -9.32
C VAL A 341 21.58 10.70 -8.32
N MET A 342 21.69 9.45 -8.78
CA MET A 342 21.98 8.29 -7.94
C MET A 342 23.43 8.24 -7.46
N ALA A 343 24.39 8.45 -8.38
CA ALA A 343 25.82 8.30 -8.10
C ALA A 343 26.30 9.06 -6.84
N PRO A 344 26.00 10.36 -6.65
CA PRO A 344 26.44 11.08 -5.46
C PRO A 344 25.74 10.63 -4.18
N ARG A 345 24.62 9.90 -4.24
CA ARG A 345 23.88 9.36 -3.09
C ARG A 345 24.38 7.97 -2.69
N LEU A 346 24.68 7.12 -3.67
CA LEU A 346 25.20 5.77 -3.45
C LEU A 346 26.59 5.79 -2.79
N THR A 347 27.32 6.90 -2.89
CA THR A 347 28.64 7.08 -2.23
C THR A 347 28.55 7.68 -0.83
N GLN A 348 27.37 8.09 -0.35
CA GLN A 348 27.19 8.67 0.99
C GLN A 348 27.05 7.57 2.05
N ALA A 349 28.12 7.32 2.80
CA ALA A 349 28.18 6.24 3.78
C ALA A 349 27.07 6.30 4.85
N HIS A 350 26.64 7.49 5.26
CA HIS A 350 25.62 7.67 6.30
C HIS A 350 24.18 7.45 5.84
N ILE A 351 23.93 7.29 4.52
CA ILE A 351 22.62 6.87 4.02
C ILE A 351 22.43 5.36 4.24
N LYS A 352 23.50 4.57 4.06
CA LYS A 352 23.45 3.12 4.23
C LYS A 352 23.19 2.76 5.70
N PRO A 353 22.15 1.97 6.01
CA PRO A 353 21.83 1.64 7.39
C PRO A 353 22.83 0.63 7.95
N THR A 354 23.17 0.79 9.22
CA THR A 354 23.92 -0.23 9.96
C THR A 354 23.00 -1.41 10.33
N PRO A 355 23.55 -2.58 10.68
CA PRO A 355 22.76 -3.72 11.15
C PRO A 355 21.83 -3.37 12.33
N GLU A 356 22.24 -2.46 13.22
CA GLU A 356 21.44 -1.98 14.37
C GLU A 356 20.20 -1.21 13.89
N VAL A 357 20.37 -0.37 12.86
CA VAL A 357 19.28 0.42 12.28
C VAL A 357 18.29 -0.48 11.53
N ILE A 358 18.78 -1.50 10.82
CA ILE A 358 17.94 -2.52 10.17
C ILE A 358 17.11 -3.28 11.21
N ARG A 359 17.75 -3.78 12.29
CA ARG A 359 17.06 -4.48 13.37
C ARG A 359 16.01 -3.60 14.05
N PHE A 360 16.34 -2.33 14.31
CA PHE A 360 15.36 -1.38 14.82
C PHE A 360 14.12 -1.28 13.93
N SER A 361 14.30 -1.08 12.61
CA SER A 361 13.18 -0.93 11.68
C SER A 361 12.29 -2.17 11.71
N ARG A 362 12.89 -3.37 11.71
CA ARG A 362 12.17 -4.64 11.82
C ARG A 362 11.35 -4.72 13.11
N ASP A 363 11.98 -4.44 14.25
CA ASP A 363 11.35 -4.58 15.56
C ASP A 363 10.25 -3.54 15.75
N ALA A 364 10.46 -2.31 15.28
CA ALA A 364 9.44 -1.27 15.27
C ALA A 364 8.26 -1.64 14.37
N HIS A 365 8.50 -2.24 13.19
CA HIS A 365 7.45 -2.74 12.33
C HIS A 365 6.62 -3.84 13.02
N LEU A 366 7.26 -4.75 13.76
CA LEU A 366 6.57 -5.75 14.58
C LEU A 366 5.69 -5.10 15.66
N ASP A 367 6.13 -4.00 16.28
CA ASP A 367 5.31 -3.23 17.23
C ASP A 367 4.05 -2.65 16.55
N LEU A 368 4.17 -2.15 15.31
CA LEU A 368 3.01 -1.68 14.53
C LEU A 368 1.98 -2.81 14.32
N LEU A 369 2.45 -4.02 13.99
CA LEU A 369 1.60 -5.19 13.80
C LEU A 369 0.95 -5.64 15.11
N ARG A 370 1.67 -5.60 16.24
CA ARG A 370 1.11 -5.90 17.57
C ARG A 370 -0.03 -4.93 17.92
N VAL A 371 0.14 -3.63 17.64
CA VAL A 371 -0.92 -2.63 17.82
C VAL A 371 -2.12 -2.93 16.93
N ARG A 372 -1.94 -3.15 15.61
CA ARG A 372 -3.04 -3.49 14.69
C ARG A 372 -3.79 -4.76 15.08
N ALA A 373 -3.05 -5.78 15.55
CA ALA A 373 -3.63 -7.05 15.96
C ALA A 373 -4.49 -6.91 17.22
N SER A 374 -3.98 -6.20 18.23
CA SER A 374 -4.63 -6.01 19.54
C SER A 374 -5.70 -4.92 19.57
N THR A 375 -5.83 -4.11 18.52
CA THR A 375 -6.82 -3.03 18.41
C THR A 375 -7.82 -3.26 17.28
N PRO A 376 -8.95 -3.96 17.52
CA PRO A 376 -9.96 -4.22 16.48
C PRO A 376 -10.57 -2.98 15.83
N LEU A 377 -10.56 -1.82 16.50
CA LEU A 377 -11.01 -0.55 15.93
C LEU A 377 -10.17 -0.07 14.74
N LEU A 378 -8.94 -0.57 14.56
CA LEU A 378 -8.11 -0.28 13.37
C LEU A 378 -8.53 -1.12 12.15
N ARG A 379 -9.52 -2.00 12.29
CA ARG A 379 -9.97 -2.97 11.27
C ARG A 379 -11.50 -3.06 11.26
N LEU A 380 -12.18 -1.91 11.22
CA LEU A 380 -13.64 -1.86 11.17
C LEU A 380 -14.14 -2.51 9.87
N PRO A 381 -15.16 -3.39 9.95
CA PRO A 381 -15.52 -4.25 8.82
C PRO A 381 -16.37 -3.54 7.76
N THR A 382 -17.00 -2.41 8.09
CA THR A 382 -17.95 -1.73 7.20
C THR A 382 -17.71 -0.23 7.14
N ALA A 383 -18.08 0.37 6.01
CA ALA A 383 -18.02 1.81 5.81
C ALA A 383 -18.90 2.59 6.78
N GLN A 384 -20.06 2.03 7.16
CA GLN A 384 -20.91 2.62 8.19
C GLN A 384 -20.17 2.71 9.53
N ALA A 385 -19.55 1.61 9.98
CA ALA A 385 -18.83 1.60 11.25
C ALA A 385 -17.67 2.61 11.24
N ILE A 386 -16.99 2.78 10.10
CA ILE A 386 -15.92 3.76 9.95
C ILE A 386 -16.48 5.19 10.06
N ARG A 387 -17.54 5.54 9.33
CA ARG A 387 -18.15 6.88 9.40
C ARG A 387 -18.67 7.25 10.78
N GLU A 388 -19.22 6.28 11.52
CA GLU A 388 -19.78 6.51 12.85
C GLU A 388 -18.71 6.68 13.93
N ARG A 389 -17.50 6.11 13.73
CA ARG A 389 -16.51 5.97 14.80
C ARG A 389 -15.21 6.71 14.56
N LEU A 390 -14.85 6.96 13.30
CA LEU A 390 -13.58 7.57 12.93
C LEU A 390 -13.73 9.09 12.77
N SER A 391 -12.85 9.86 13.41
CA SER A 391 -12.71 11.30 13.21
C SER A 391 -11.24 11.73 13.16
N PHE A 392 -10.99 12.96 12.69
CA PHE A 392 -9.65 13.54 12.54
C PHE A 392 -9.48 14.79 13.43
N PRO A 393 -9.22 14.64 14.74
CA PRO A 393 -8.97 15.77 15.62
C PRO A 393 -7.76 16.59 15.16
N GLY A 394 -7.74 17.89 15.49
CA GLY A 394 -6.65 18.80 15.11
C GLY A 394 -6.48 18.97 13.60
N THR A 395 -7.57 18.91 12.84
CA THR A 395 -7.60 19.25 11.42
C THR A 395 -8.32 20.61 11.24
N GLY A 396 -8.03 21.31 10.14
CA GLY A 396 -8.68 22.59 9.80
C GLY A 396 -7.72 23.77 9.79
N PRO A 397 -8.23 25.01 9.63
CA PRO A 397 -7.41 26.21 9.48
C PRO A 397 -6.51 26.41 10.70
N GLY A 398 -5.22 26.69 10.45
CA GLY A 398 -4.22 26.89 11.51
C GLY A 398 -3.68 25.61 12.17
N ALA A 399 -4.25 24.43 11.89
CA ALA A 399 -3.67 23.17 12.34
C ALA A 399 -2.37 22.83 11.59
N ARG A 400 -1.49 22.01 12.17
CA ARG A 400 -0.29 21.56 11.46
C ARG A 400 -0.60 20.40 10.51
N ALA A 401 -0.33 20.56 9.22
CA ALA A 401 -0.55 19.51 8.23
C ALA A 401 0.48 18.35 8.31
N ASP A 402 1.63 18.57 8.98
CA ASP A 402 2.63 17.53 9.28
C ASP A 402 2.25 16.62 10.47
N LEU A 403 1.12 16.89 11.12
CA LEU A 403 0.58 16.14 12.25
C LEU A 403 -0.83 15.66 11.89
N ILE A 404 -1.01 14.35 11.76
CA ILE A 404 -2.30 13.74 11.46
C ILE A 404 -2.74 12.93 12.67
N ALA A 405 -3.96 13.13 13.13
CA ALA A 405 -4.54 12.34 14.21
C ALA A 405 -5.82 11.65 13.76
N VAL A 406 -6.00 10.40 14.19
CA VAL A 406 -7.18 9.57 13.94
C VAL A 406 -7.74 9.16 15.29
N ARG A 407 -8.96 9.57 15.58
CA ARG A 407 -9.69 9.12 16.77
C ARG A 407 -10.71 8.07 16.34
N LEU A 408 -10.78 6.98 17.09
CA LEU A 408 -11.75 5.89 16.91
C LEU A 408 -12.56 5.73 18.20
N ASP A 409 -13.87 5.89 18.09
CA ASP A 409 -14.80 5.64 19.20
C ASP A 409 -15.05 4.15 19.37
N GLY A 410 -14.68 3.61 20.54
CA GLY A 410 -14.83 2.22 20.91
C GLY A 410 -16.10 1.92 21.71
N ARG A 411 -16.84 2.93 22.15
CA ARG A 411 -18.02 2.74 22.99
C ARG A 411 -19.06 1.90 22.27
N GLY A 412 -19.54 0.86 22.97
CA GLY A 412 -20.51 -0.08 22.43
C GLY A 412 -19.99 -0.96 21.27
N TRP A 413 -18.68 -0.96 20.96
CA TRP A 413 -18.12 -1.90 19.98
C TRP A 413 -17.74 -3.22 20.69
N PRO A 414 -18.43 -4.35 20.42
CA PRO A 414 -18.29 -5.57 21.23
C PRO A 414 -16.87 -6.14 21.28
N ALA A 415 -16.05 -5.88 20.27
CA ALA A 415 -14.69 -6.38 20.18
C ALA A 415 -13.62 -5.38 20.65
N SER A 416 -13.99 -4.17 21.10
CA SER A 416 -13.00 -3.17 21.53
C SER A 416 -12.62 -3.36 23.00
N PRO A 417 -11.33 -3.57 23.33
CA PRO A 417 -10.86 -3.53 24.71
C PRO A 417 -10.72 -2.10 25.25
N HIS A 418 -11.03 -1.08 24.45
CA HIS A 418 -10.82 0.33 24.76
C HIS A 418 -12.08 1.15 24.44
N GLY A 419 -12.44 2.09 25.32
CA GLY A 419 -13.52 3.05 25.08
C GLY A 419 -13.21 4.03 23.93
N ALA A 420 -11.93 4.33 23.69
CA ALA A 420 -11.48 5.07 22.52
C ALA A 420 -10.01 4.77 22.18
N VAL A 421 -9.64 5.00 20.93
CA VAL A 421 -8.25 4.92 20.42
C VAL A 421 -7.91 6.22 19.72
N LEU A 422 -6.71 6.74 19.98
CA LEU A 422 -6.17 7.92 19.31
C LEU A 422 -4.81 7.58 18.69
N VAL A 423 -4.75 7.60 17.37
CA VAL A 423 -3.51 7.44 16.61
C VAL A 423 -3.01 8.82 16.22
N VAL A 424 -1.73 9.11 16.45
CA VAL A 424 -1.10 10.39 16.07
C VAL A 424 0.17 10.11 15.28
N PHE A 425 0.24 10.66 14.07
CA PHE A 425 1.36 10.58 13.15
C PHE A 425 2.03 11.95 13.05
N ASN A 426 3.34 12.02 13.30
CA ASN A 426 4.14 13.23 13.19
C ASN A 426 5.25 13.04 12.14
N ALA A 427 5.10 13.67 10.98
CA ALA A 427 6.11 13.68 9.92
C ALA A 427 7.25 14.67 10.17
N ALA A 428 7.04 15.64 11.06
CA ALA A 428 8.00 16.71 11.30
C ALA A 428 9.32 16.18 11.86
N ALA A 429 10.42 16.89 11.55
CA ALA A 429 11.71 16.72 12.21
C ALA A 429 11.71 17.24 13.65
N GLN A 430 10.61 17.85 14.11
CA GLN A 430 10.43 18.42 15.43
C GLN A 430 9.35 17.67 16.20
N ALA A 431 9.37 17.79 17.53
CA ALA A 431 8.29 17.26 18.35
C ALA A 431 6.94 17.90 17.96
N GLY A 432 5.88 17.12 18.03
CA GLY A 432 4.52 17.54 17.73
C GLY A 432 3.70 17.63 19.00
N HIS A 433 2.68 18.49 18.97
CA HIS A 433 1.61 18.42 19.96
C HIS A 433 0.25 18.62 19.31
N LEU A 434 -0.74 17.96 19.89
CA LEU A 434 -2.14 18.04 19.49
C LEU A 434 -2.96 18.42 20.72
N THR A 435 -3.64 19.56 20.65
CA THR A 435 -4.65 19.92 21.65
C THR A 435 -5.99 19.34 21.24
N LEU A 436 -6.56 18.53 22.12
CA LEU A 436 -7.86 17.89 21.95
C LEU A 436 -8.97 18.80 22.47
N GLN A 437 -10.12 18.76 21.82
CA GLN A 437 -11.30 19.45 22.32
C GLN A 437 -11.82 18.77 23.61
N PRO A 438 -12.56 19.46 24.49
CA PRO A 438 -13.04 18.87 25.75
C PRO A 438 -13.81 17.55 25.57
N GLN A 439 -14.61 17.43 24.50
CA GLN A 439 -15.36 16.21 24.17
C GLN A 439 -14.47 15.05 23.67
N GLU A 440 -13.22 15.34 23.31
CA GLU A 440 -12.20 14.37 22.87
C GLU A 440 -11.23 14.01 24.00
N ALA A 441 -11.25 14.76 25.11
CA ALA A 441 -10.45 14.49 26.29
C ALA A 441 -10.89 13.17 26.94
N ALA A 442 -9.90 12.34 27.27
CA ALA A 442 -10.08 11.10 27.98
C ALA A 442 -8.87 10.86 28.90
N ALA A 443 -8.92 9.82 29.72
CA ALA A 443 -7.76 9.34 30.46
C ALA A 443 -6.81 8.58 29.50
N TRP A 444 -6.25 9.29 28.52
CA TRP A 444 -5.39 8.73 27.49
C TRP A 444 -4.11 8.15 28.12
N VAL A 445 -3.84 6.89 27.81
CA VAL A 445 -2.58 6.22 28.15
C VAL A 445 -1.92 5.69 26.88
N LEU A 446 -0.59 5.62 26.88
CA LEU A 446 0.15 5.04 25.76
C LEU A 446 -0.26 3.57 25.58
N HIS A 447 -0.51 3.15 24.33
CA HIS A 447 -0.92 1.79 24.03
C HIS A 447 0.09 0.77 24.60
N PRO A 448 -0.35 -0.34 25.24
CA PRO A 448 0.54 -1.27 25.94
C PRO A 448 1.70 -1.80 25.09
N ALA A 449 1.46 -2.12 23.81
CA ALA A 449 2.51 -2.55 22.89
C ALA A 449 3.64 -1.52 22.71
N LEU A 450 3.33 -0.22 22.74
CA LEU A 450 4.30 0.87 22.61
C LEU A 450 4.91 1.27 23.97
N ALA A 451 4.18 1.04 25.06
CA ALA A 451 4.64 1.25 26.43
C ALA A 451 5.54 0.10 26.94
N SER A 452 5.57 -1.04 26.25
CA SER A 452 6.37 -2.20 26.65
C SER A 452 7.86 -1.84 26.75
N PRO A 453 8.60 -2.35 27.77
CA PRO A 453 10.06 -2.27 27.81
C PRO A 453 10.73 -2.85 26.57
N SER A 454 10.08 -3.81 25.90
CA SER A 454 10.57 -4.47 24.67
C SER A 454 10.23 -3.72 23.38
N ALA A 455 9.49 -2.61 23.44
CA ALA A 455 9.17 -1.81 22.26
C ALA A 455 10.45 -1.20 21.68
N ALA A 456 10.59 -1.23 20.35
CA ALA A 456 11.83 -0.91 19.66
C ALA A 456 12.19 0.58 19.73
N ASP A 457 11.19 1.46 19.62
CA ASP A 457 11.40 2.91 19.71
C ASP A 457 11.14 3.40 21.12
N THR A 458 12.21 3.44 21.92
CA THR A 458 12.17 3.89 23.33
C THR A 458 11.69 5.34 23.48
N ARG A 459 11.78 6.17 22.44
CA ARG A 459 11.27 7.55 22.46
C ARG A 459 9.76 7.59 22.65
N LEU A 460 9.03 6.61 22.13
CA LEU A 460 7.58 6.58 22.26
C LEU A 460 7.17 6.48 23.73
N ARG A 461 7.83 5.62 24.51
CA ARG A 461 7.57 5.47 25.94
C ARG A 461 8.07 6.64 26.79
N THR A 462 9.17 7.29 26.39
CA THR A 462 9.80 8.34 27.23
C THR A 462 9.33 9.75 26.91
N GLN A 463 8.80 9.99 25.71
CA GLN A 463 8.47 11.33 25.22
C GLN A 463 7.00 11.46 24.79
N ALA A 464 6.31 10.38 24.41
CA ALA A 464 4.90 10.47 24.06
C ALA A 464 4.02 10.39 25.32
N ARG A 465 3.19 11.41 25.55
CA ARG A 465 2.36 11.49 26.75
C ARG A 465 1.10 12.32 26.56
N TRP A 466 0.13 12.05 27.43
CA TRP A 466 -1.05 12.87 27.64
C TRP A 466 -0.79 13.87 28.78
N VAL A 467 -1.00 15.15 28.52
CA VAL A 467 -0.90 16.25 29.48
C VAL A 467 -2.32 16.73 29.79
N ALA A 468 -2.94 16.13 30.81
CA ALA A 468 -4.36 16.29 31.11
C ALA A 468 -4.78 17.75 31.36
N GLN A 469 -3.93 18.53 32.03
CA GLN A 469 -4.21 19.94 32.36
C GLN A 469 -4.31 20.83 31.11
N GLU A 470 -3.64 20.46 30.02
CA GLU A 470 -3.61 21.19 28.76
C GLU A 470 -4.51 20.56 27.68
N SER A 471 -5.18 19.45 28.01
CA SER A 471 -5.86 18.59 27.03
C SER A 471 -4.98 18.25 25.82
N ARG A 472 -3.70 17.94 26.06
CA ARG A 472 -2.67 17.90 25.02
C ARG A 472 -1.99 16.54 24.92
N ILE A 473 -1.82 16.05 23.70
CA ILE A 473 -0.97 14.90 23.37
C ILE A 473 0.37 15.42 22.84
N GLU A 474 1.47 14.89 23.37
CA GLU A 474 2.82 15.16 22.88
C GLU A 474 3.36 13.93 22.14
N VAL A 475 4.02 14.16 21.01
CA VAL A 475 4.60 13.09 20.18
C VAL A 475 6.01 13.42 19.69
N PRO A 476 6.94 12.44 19.66
CA PRO A 476 8.29 12.64 19.14
C PRO A 476 8.33 13.03 17.66
N PRO A 477 9.45 13.62 17.19
CA PRO A 477 9.72 13.75 15.75
C PRO A 477 9.64 12.43 15.01
N ARG A 478 9.14 12.47 13.76
CA ARG A 478 9.17 11.34 12.81
C ARG A 478 8.66 10.04 13.45
N SER A 479 7.45 10.10 14.00
CA SER A 479 6.91 9.01 14.82
C SER A 479 5.42 8.82 14.61
N ALA A 480 4.95 7.62 14.91
CA ALA A 480 3.54 7.27 14.94
C ALA A 480 3.24 6.65 16.31
N VAL A 481 2.22 7.15 17.00
CA VAL A 481 1.91 6.79 18.38
C VAL A 481 0.43 6.45 18.50
N VAL A 482 0.12 5.45 19.32
CA VAL A 482 -1.26 5.10 19.67
C VAL A 482 -1.47 5.29 21.16
N PHE A 483 -2.50 6.06 21.50
CA PHE A 483 -3.05 6.18 22.84
C PHE A 483 -4.41 5.47 22.90
N VAL A 484 -4.74 4.95 24.07
CA VAL A 484 -6.01 4.28 24.34
C VAL A 484 -6.65 4.89 25.58
N ALA A 485 -7.97 4.91 25.60
CA ALA A 485 -8.75 5.26 26.78
C ALA A 485 -9.47 3.99 27.27
N PRO A 486 -9.45 3.70 28.59
CA PRO A 486 -10.21 2.61 29.19
C PRO A 486 -11.69 2.64 28.81
#